data_AF-A0A7K2Y7M5-F1
#
_entry.id   AF-A0A7K2Y7M5-F1
#
_cell.length_a   1.000
_cell.length_b   1.000
_cell.length_c   1.000
_cell.angle_alpha   90.00
_cell.angle_beta   90.00
_cell.angle_gamma   90.00
#
_symmetry.space_group_name_H-M   'P 1'
#
loop_
_entity.id
_entity.type
_entity.pdbx_description
1 polymer ?
#
loop_
_entity_poly.entity_id
_entity_poly.type
_entity_poly.pdbx_seq_one_letter_code
_entity_poly.pdbx_strand_id
1 'polypeptide(L)'
;MSPGDVHFGDRTHAWDGSFFKGCNCTRQGRCSHLYLIRYRDASGRQREEKGYGTQQDALDRLTKVYRQKQDTPQQQALEKRELGKQRFGEYCSAWLPRQRHFAPGTIRTVNRLLDNHVLPSLESRRVNTFSPTVVDDFIRAMEERSTGLFRVYGGGCGQPCIRSGSSPGA
;
A
#
# COMPACT_ATOMS: atom_id res chain seq x y z
N MET A 1 25.47 -1.91 26.59
CA MET A 1 26.51 -2.08 25.54
C MET A 1 27.12 -3.45 25.75
N SER A 2 26.81 -4.42 24.90
CA SER A 2 27.35 -5.78 25.03
C SER A 2 28.69 -5.88 24.29
N PRO A 3 29.76 -6.36 24.91
CA PRO A 3 31.06 -6.51 24.25
C PRO A 3 30.99 -7.71 23.31
N GLY A 4 31.00 -7.48 21.99
CA GLY A 4 31.04 -8.57 21.00
C GLY A 4 30.33 -8.30 19.66
N ASP A 5 29.73 -7.12 19.48
CA ASP A 5 29.15 -6.73 18.20
C ASP A 5 30.26 -6.46 17.17
N VAL A 6 30.55 -7.46 16.32
CA VAL A 6 31.33 -7.25 15.11
C VAL A 6 30.40 -6.59 14.09
N HIS A 7 30.45 -5.26 14.05
CA HIS A 7 29.80 -4.49 13.00
C HIS A 7 30.53 -4.74 11.67
N PHE A 8 29.89 -5.48 10.77
CA PHE A 8 30.30 -5.51 9.38
C PHE A 8 29.62 -4.34 8.67
N GLY A 9 30.33 -3.21 8.56
CA GLY A 9 29.82 -2.01 7.92
C GLY A 9 30.83 -0.87 7.95
N ASP A 10 31.52 -0.66 6.83
CA ASP A 10 32.08 0.64 6.49
C ASP A 10 30.94 1.68 6.49
N ARG A 11 31.25 2.90 6.94
CA ARG A 11 30.32 4.02 7.18
C ARG A 11 29.62 4.55 5.91
N THR A 12 29.78 3.87 4.78
CA THR A 12 29.45 4.33 3.43
C THR A 12 28.31 3.56 2.77
N HIS A 13 27.85 2.44 3.34
CA HIS A 13 26.73 1.67 2.78
C HIS A 13 25.67 1.38 3.85
N ALA A 14 24.43 1.82 3.60
CA ALA A 14 23.29 1.63 4.49
C ALA A 14 22.82 0.17 4.53
N TRP A 15 23.55 -0.68 5.26
CA TRP A 15 23.13 -2.04 5.61
C TRP A 15 22.46 -2.00 6.98
N ASP A 16 21.15 -2.24 7.06
CA ASP A 16 20.39 -2.24 8.32
C ASP A 16 20.30 -3.63 8.97
N GLY A 17 21.38 -4.42 8.83
CA GLY A 17 21.48 -5.79 9.34
C GLY A 17 22.80 -6.06 10.06
N SER A 18 22.73 -6.72 11.21
CA SER A 18 23.88 -7.15 12.02
C SER A 18 23.83 -8.66 12.24
N PHE A 19 24.96 -9.35 12.14
CA PHE A 19 25.08 -10.74 12.59
C PHE A 19 25.95 -10.80 13.85
N PHE A 20 25.59 -11.66 14.78
CA PHE A 20 26.32 -11.83 16.05
C PHE A 20 26.11 -13.25 16.59
N LYS A 21 26.95 -13.65 17.54
CA LYS A 21 26.75 -14.88 18.31
C LYS A 21 26.04 -14.54 19.61
N GLY A 22 25.01 -15.29 19.96
CA GLY A 22 24.22 -15.09 21.18
C GLY A 22 24.87 -15.66 22.43
N CYS A 23 26.18 -15.90 22.41
CA CYS A 23 26.91 -16.53 23.49
C CYS A 23 27.78 -15.53 24.25
N ASN A 24 27.80 -15.62 25.58
CA ASN A 24 28.63 -14.77 26.44
C ASN A 24 30.03 -15.39 26.71
N CYS A 25 30.61 -16.06 25.71
CA CYS A 25 31.86 -16.78 25.89
C CYS A 25 33.07 -15.84 25.82
N THR A 26 34.05 -16.06 26.68
CA THR A 26 35.27 -15.25 26.81
C THR A 26 36.14 -15.21 25.54
N ARG A 27 35.99 -16.20 24.65
CA ARG A 27 36.65 -16.27 23.33
C ARG A 27 35.61 -16.39 22.21
N GLN A 28 34.97 -15.27 21.87
CA GLN A 28 33.88 -15.20 20.89
C GLN A 28 34.28 -15.70 19.48
N GLY A 29 35.54 -15.48 19.08
CA GLY A 29 36.06 -15.91 17.77
C GLY A 29 36.22 -17.44 17.60
N ARG A 30 36.32 -18.22 18.68
CA ARG A 30 36.53 -19.68 18.65
C ARG A 30 35.36 -20.49 19.18
N CYS A 31 34.23 -19.84 19.41
CA CYS A 31 33.07 -20.49 20.00
C CYS A 31 32.23 -21.22 18.94
N SER A 32 31.83 -22.47 19.22
CA SER A 32 31.01 -23.32 18.33
C SER A 32 29.52 -22.96 18.29
N HIS A 33 29.13 -21.87 18.96
CA HIS A 33 27.74 -21.41 18.94
C HIS A 33 27.32 -20.88 17.57
N LEU A 34 26.05 -21.13 17.26
CA LEU A 34 25.40 -20.69 16.04
C LEU A 34 25.32 -19.16 15.98
N TYR A 35 25.50 -18.63 14.79
CA TYR A 35 25.29 -17.22 14.47
C TYR A 35 23.80 -16.91 14.37
N LEU A 36 23.50 -15.66 14.65
CA LEU A 36 22.19 -15.04 14.58
C LEU A 36 22.31 -13.81 13.69
N ILE A 37 21.25 -13.51 12.97
CA ILE A 37 21.13 -12.27 12.20
C ILE A 37 19.97 -11.46 12.75
N ARG A 38 20.15 -10.14 12.74
CA ARG A 38 19.14 -9.16 13.08
C ARG A 38 19.07 -8.16 11.96
N TYR A 39 17.88 -7.99 11.38
CA TYR A 39 17.67 -7.11 10.23
C TYR A 39 16.26 -6.52 10.30
N ARG A 40 15.97 -5.42 9.61
CA ARG A 40 14.57 -4.97 9.46
C ARG A 40 13.95 -5.64 8.24
N ASP A 41 12.70 -6.07 8.28
CA ASP A 41 12.02 -6.60 7.10
C ASP A 41 11.59 -5.49 6.12
N ALA A 42 10.99 -5.87 4.98
CA ALA A 42 10.48 -4.90 3.99
C ALA A 42 9.36 -3.99 4.55
N SER A 43 8.77 -4.35 5.69
CA SER A 43 7.79 -3.53 6.43
C SER A 43 8.42 -2.62 7.50
N GLY A 44 9.75 -2.63 7.61
CA GLY A 44 10.50 -1.83 8.57
C GLY A 44 10.54 -2.40 9.99
N ARG A 45 9.99 -3.59 10.24
CA ARG A 45 10.00 -4.25 11.56
C ARG A 45 11.29 -5.01 11.77
N GLN A 46 11.86 -4.91 12.97
CA GLN A 46 13.06 -5.67 13.33
C GLN A 46 12.73 -7.16 13.48
N ARG A 47 13.51 -8.01 12.81
CA ARG A 47 13.43 -9.47 12.84
C ARG A 47 14.78 -10.05 13.25
N GLU A 48 14.71 -11.15 13.98
CA GLU A 48 15.87 -11.93 14.40
C GLU A 48 15.72 -13.36 13.92
N GLU A 49 16.72 -13.88 13.21
CA GLU A 49 16.80 -15.26 12.76
C GLU A 49 18.03 -15.93 13.37
N LYS A 50 17.89 -17.16 13.84
CA LYS A 50 18.95 -17.94 14.49
C LYS A 50 19.18 -19.23 13.71
N GLY A 51 20.39 -19.78 13.80
CA GLY A 51 20.66 -21.14 13.32
C GLY A 51 21.76 -21.27 12.27
N TYR A 52 22.59 -20.25 12.08
CA TYR A 52 23.65 -20.28 11.07
C TYR A 52 24.92 -20.89 11.66
N GLY A 53 25.41 -21.99 11.07
CA GLY A 53 26.62 -22.68 11.55
C GLY A 53 27.90 -21.90 11.28
N THR A 54 27.93 -21.14 10.18
CA THR A 54 29.08 -20.33 9.79
C THR A 54 28.72 -18.84 9.67
N GLN A 55 29.74 -17.99 9.75
CA GLN A 55 29.59 -16.55 9.48
C GLN A 55 29.14 -16.30 8.04
N GLN A 56 29.61 -17.10 7.08
CA GLN A 56 29.24 -16.95 5.68
C GLN A 56 27.77 -17.24 5.44
N ASP A 57 27.20 -18.28 6.09
CA ASP A 57 25.76 -18.58 5.98
C ASP A 57 24.89 -17.41 6.48
N ALA A 58 25.32 -16.75 7.56
CA ALA A 58 24.65 -15.59 8.10
C ALA A 58 24.72 -14.38 7.13
N LEU A 59 25.88 -14.15 6.51
CA LEU A 59 26.08 -13.11 5.49
C LEU A 59 25.27 -13.37 4.22
N ASP A 60 25.26 -14.61 3.74
CA ASP A 60 24.51 -15.01 2.53
C ASP A 60 23.00 -14.83 2.75
N ARG A 61 22.52 -15.16 3.95
CA ARG A 61 21.12 -14.91 4.31
C ARG A 61 20.79 -13.42 4.34
N LEU A 62 21.61 -12.59 4.97
CA LEU A 62 21.42 -11.13 4.99
C LEU A 62 21.42 -10.55 3.58
N THR A 63 22.32 -11.03 2.71
CA THR A 63 22.38 -10.65 1.29
C THR A 63 21.09 -11.02 0.55
N LYS A 64 20.52 -12.21 0.82
CA LYS A 64 19.22 -12.61 0.25
C LYS A 64 18.08 -11.70 0.70
N VAL A 65 18.02 -11.36 2.00
CA VAL A 65 17.01 -10.41 2.52
C VAL A 65 17.14 -9.06 1.80
N TYR A 66 18.38 -8.57 1.64
CA TYR A 66 18.62 -7.29 0.99
C TYR A 66 18.16 -7.28 -0.47
N ARG A 67 18.52 -8.32 -1.25
CA ARG A 67 18.05 -8.43 -2.64
C ARG A 67 16.52 -8.44 -2.73
N GLN A 68 15.86 -9.20 -1.86
CA GLN A 68 14.38 -9.18 -1.78
C GLN A 68 13.81 -7.79 -1.49
N LYS A 69 14.45 -7.02 -0.58
CA LYS A 69 14.06 -5.62 -0.33
C LYS A 69 14.28 -4.72 -1.53
N GLN A 70 15.37 -4.91 -2.27
CA GLN A 70 15.71 -4.08 -3.44
C GLN A 70 14.82 -4.39 -4.64
N ASP A 71 14.48 -5.66 -4.82
CA ASP A 71 13.61 -6.13 -5.90
C ASP A 71 12.16 -5.64 -5.70
N THR A 72 11.71 -5.49 -4.44
CA THR A 72 10.33 -5.08 -4.13
C THR A 72 9.95 -3.70 -4.72
N PRO A 73 10.72 -2.60 -4.50
CA PRO A 73 10.48 -1.32 -5.16
C PRO A 73 10.61 -1.37 -6.68
N GLN A 74 11.53 -2.18 -7.23
CA GLN A 74 11.72 -2.30 -8.67
C GLN A 74 10.54 -3.02 -9.34
N GLN A 75 10.06 -4.10 -8.73
CA GLN A 75 8.86 -4.81 -9.17
C GLN A 75 7.64 -3.89 -9.09
N GLN A 76 7.46 -3.15 -8.00
CA GLN A 76 6.39 -2.15 -7.89
C GLN A 76 6.51 -1.04 -8.96
N ALA A 77 7.73 -0.59 -9.27
CA ALA A 77 7.95 0.40 -10.32
C ALA A 77 7.65 -0.16 -11.72
N LEU A 78 8.01 -1.42 -11.97
CA LEU A 78 7.69 -2.12 -13.21
C LEU A 78 6.16 -2.30 -13.34
N GLU A 79 5.49 -2.78 -12.30
CA GLU A 79 4.04 -2.93 -12.27
C GLU A 79 3.34 -1.60 -12.51
N LYS A 80 3.79 -0.50 -11.88
CA LYS A 80 3.28 0.85 -12.15
C LYS A 80 3.49 1.28 -13.60
N ARG A 81 4.63 0.95 -14.21
CA ARG A 81 4.92 1.24 -15.63
C ARG A 81 3.99 0.45 -16.55
N GLU A 82 3.79 -0.84 -16.30
CA GLU A 82 2.91 -1.68 -17.11
C GLU A 82 1.44 -1.25 -16.97
N LEU A 83 0.96 -0.98 -15.74
CA LEU A 83 -0.37 -0.41 -15.51
C LEU A 83 -0.50 0.96 -16.20
N GLY A 84 0.55 1.77 -16.19
CA GLY A 84 0.60 3.06 -16.86
C GLY A 84 0.39 3.00 -18.39
N LYS A 85 0.77 1.89 -19.04
CA LYS A 85 0.63 1.71 -20.49
C LYS A 85 -0.80 1.37 -20.92
N GLN A 86 -1.62 0.82 -20.01
CA GLN A 86 -2.99 0.40 -20.29
C GLN A 86 -3.88 1.61 -20.55
N ARG A 87 -4.93 1.42 -21.35
CA ARG A 87 -6.01 2.40 -21.45
C ARG A 87 -6.80 2.43 -20.14
N PHE A 88 -7.36 3.58 -19.81
CA PHE A 88 -8.10 3.78 -18.57
C PHE A 88 -9.33 2.87 -18.50
N GLY A 89 -10.04 2.66 -19.61
CA GLY A 89 -11.16 1.71 -19.67
C GLY A 89 -10.77 0.26 -19.34
N GLU A 90 -9.66 -0.21 -19.92
CA GLU A 90 -9.10 -1.55 -19.64
C GLU A 90 -8.63 -1.68 -18.19
N TYR A 91 -8.04 -0.60 -17.65
CA TYR A 91 -7.65 -0.56 -16.25
C TYR A 91 -8.88 -0.67 -15.33
N CYS A 92 -9.95 0.08 -15.60
CA CYS A 92 -11.18 0.07 -14.82
C CYS A 92 -11.87 -1.30 -14.82
N SER A 93 -11.98 -1.95 -15.99
CA SER A 93 -12.58 -3.27 -16.11
C SER A 93 -11.82 -4.35 -15.35
N ALA A 94 -10.48 -4.23 -15.29
CA ALA A 94 -9.64 -5.11 -14.46
C ALA A 94 -9.66 -4.71 -12.98
N TRP A 95 -9.81 -3.43 -12.64
CA TRP A 95 -9.73 -2.90 -11.27
C TRP A 95 -10.98 -3.21 -10.45
N LEU A 96 -12.16 -3.10 -11.04
CA LEU A 96 -13.42 -3.25 -10.30
C LEU A 96 -13.62 -4.67 -9.72
N PRO A 97 -13.35 -5.77 -10.46
CA PRO A 97 -13.42 -7.12 -9.91
C PRO A 97 -12.39 -7.40 -8.82
N ARG A 98 -11.28 -6.64 -8.78
CA ARG A 98 -10.26 -6.77 -7.72
C ARG A 98 -10.71 -6.19 -6.38
N GLN A 99 -11.78 -5.39 -6.35
CA GLN A 99 -12.31 -4.81 -5.11
C GLN A 99 -13.14 -5.81 -4.30
N ARG A 100 -12.45 -6.71 -3.59
CA ARG A 100 -13.07 -7.80 -2.80
C ARG A 100 -13.99 -7.34 -1.66
N HIS A 101 -13.92 -6.08 -1.26
CA HIS A 101 -14.67 -5.51 -0.14
C HIS A 101 -15.97 -4.81 -0.57
N PHE A 102 -16.24 -4.67 -1.86
CA PHE A 102 -17.48 -4.06 -2.32
C PHE A 102 -18.64 -5.05 -2.26
N ALA A 103 -19.74 -4.63 -1.64
CA ALA A 103 -20.99 -5.36 -1.74
C ALA A 103 -21.49 -5.38 -3.21
N PRO A 104 -22.25 -6.40 -3.64
CA PRO A 104 -22.73 -6.50 -5.02
C PRO A 104 -23.53 -5.28 -5.49
N GLY A 105 -24.27 -4.62 -4.58
CA GLY A 105 -24.99 -3.38 -4.88
C GLY A 105 -24.05 -2.20 -5.18
N THR A 106 -22.97 -2.07 -4.41
CA THR A 106 -21.94 -1.05 -4.61
C THR A 106 -21.24 -1.22 -5.95
N ILE A 107 -20.90 -2.46 -6.33
CA ILE A 107 -20.28 -2.75 -7.63
C ILE A 107 -21.17 -2.27 -8.78
N ARG A 108 -22.48 -2.51 -8.72
CA ARG A 108 -23.43 -2.03 -9.74
C ARG A 108 -23.49 -0.51 -9.82
N THR A 109 -23.52 0.17 -8.68
CA THR A 109 -23.50 1.64 -8.63
C THR A 109 -22.20 2.20 -9.22
N VAL A 110 -21.05 1.61 -8.86
CA VAL A 110 -19.75 2.04 -9.38
C VAL A 110 -19.65 1.82 -10.89
N ASN A 111 -20.09 0.66 -11.40
CA ASN A 111 -20.18 0.43 -12.85
C ASN A 111 -21.02 1.50 -13.54
N ARG A 112 -22.22 1.79 -13.01
CA ARG A 112 -23.10 2.82 -13.57
C ARG A 112 -22.43 4.20 -13.59
N LEU A 113 -21.68 4.56 -12.55
CA LEU A 113 -20.95 5.84 -12.51
C LEU A 113 -19.80 5.87 -13.51
N LEU A 114 -19.05 4.77 -13.63
CA LEU A 114 -17.97 4.65 -14.61
C LEU A 114 -18.51 4.79 -16.04
N ASP A 115 -19.55 4.04 -16.39
CA ASP A 115 -20.12 4.02 -17.74
C ASP A 115 -20.75 5.36 -18.15
N ASN A 116 -21.45 6.03 -17.22
CA ASN A 116 -22.20 7.25 -17.57
C ASN A 116 -21.36 8.53 -17.47
N HIS A 117 -20.35 8.58 -16.59
CA HIS A 117 -19.66 9.83 -16.27
C HIS A 117 -18.18 9.79 -16.63
N VAL A 118 -17.49 8.71 -16.27
CA VAL A 118 -16.02 8.69 -16.32
C VAL A 118 -15.51 8.20 -17.68
N LEU A 119 -15.98 7.03 -18.13
CA LEU A 119 -15.53 6.39 -19.37
C LEU A 119 -15.79 7.23 -20.62
N PRO A 120 -16.94 7.92 -20.80
CA PRO A 120 -17.18 8.72 -22.01
C PRO A 120 -16.12 9.78 -22.29
N SER A 121 -15.39 10.22 -21.27
CA SER A 121 -14.38 11.29 -21.38
C SER A 121 -12.96 10.77 -21.27
N LEU A 122 -12.74 9.67 -20.55
CA LEU A 122 -11.40 9.23 -20.13
C LEU A 122 -11.02 7.83 -20.61
N GLU A 123 -11.95 7.04 -21.15
CA GLU A 123 -11.74 5.63 -21.52
C GLU A 123 -10.50 5.43 -22.41
N SER A 124 -10.36 6.28 -23.44
CA SER A 124 -9.32 6.13 -24.45
C SER A 124 -7.93 6.58 -23.98
N ARG A 125 -7.84 7.33 -22.86
CA ARG A 125 -6.57 7.85 -22.32
C ARG A 125 -5.77 6.76 -21.63
N ARG A 126 -4.45 6.92 -21.59
CA ARG A 126 -3.55 6.00 -20.88
C ARG A 126 -3.39 6.41 -19.42
N VAL A 127 -3.24 5.44 -18.53
CA VAL A 127 -3.12 5.68 -17.07
C VAL A 127 -1.90 6.56 -16.74
N ASN A 128 -0.79 6.43 -17.49
CA ASN A 128 0.40 7.26 -17.28
C ASN A 128 0.28 8.72 -17.75
N THR A 129 -0.80 9.08 -18.46
CA THR A 129 -1.02 10.44 -18.98
C THR A 129 -1.89 11.32 -18.09
N PHE A 130 -2.37 10.79 -16.96
CA PHE A 130 -3.16 11.56 -16.01
C PHE A 130 -2.29 12.61 -15.32
N SER A 131 -2.55 13.88 -15.61
CA SER A 131 -2.04 15.03 -14.89
C SER A 131 -3.17 15.76 -14.17
N PRO A 132 -2.89 16.66 -13.21
CA PRO A 132 -3.93 17.48 -12.59
C PRO A 132 -4.81 18.21 -13.63
N THR A 133 -4.22 18.73 -14.70
CA THR A 133 -4.93 19.39 -15.80
C THR A 133 -5.95 18.47 -16.48
N VAL A 134 -5.64 17.19 -16.66
CA VAL A 134 -6.59 16.20 -17.21
C VAL A 134 -7.82 16.06 -16.32
N VAL A 135 -7.64 16.11 -15.01
CA VAL A 135 -8.72 16.02 -14.04
C VAL A 135 -9.55 17.30 -14.06
N ASP A 136 -8.91 18.47 -14.13
CA ASP A 136 -9.60 19.76 -14.21
C ASP A 136 -10.44 19.88 -15.49
N ASP A 137 -9.89 19.46 -16.63
CA ASP A 137 -10.61 19.43 -17.91
C ASP A 137 -11.81 18.47 -17.86
N PHE A 138 -11.65 17.33 -17.18
CA PHE A 138 -12.74 16.39 -16.95
C PHE A 138 -13.85 17.00 -16.07
N ILE A 139 -13.48 17.68 -14.98
CA ILE A 139 -14.44 18.36 -14.09
C ILE A 139 -15.20 19.42 -14.87
N ARG A 140 -14.51 20.26 -15.65
CA ARG A 140 -15.14 21.28 -16.50
C ARG A 140 -16.11 20.65 -17.50
N ALA A 141 -15.71 19.57 -18.17
CA ALA A 141 -16.56 18.88 -19.13
C ALA A 141 -17.78 18.22 -18.45
N MET A 142 -17.69 17.85 -17.17
CA MET A 142 -18.81 17.34 -16.38
C MET A 142 -19.78 18.45 -15.95
N GLU A 143 -19.25 19.64 -15.62
CA GLU A 143 -20.04 20.84 -15.31
C GLU A 143 -20.82 21.32 -16.53
N GLU A 144 -20.19 21.38 -17.70
CA GLU A 144 -20.82 21.74 -18.98
C GLU A 144 -21.97 20.80 -19.36
N ARG A 145 -21.82 19.51 -19.10
CA ARG A 145 -22.87 18.49 -19.33
C ARG A 145 -23.93 18.46 -18.25
N SER A 146 -23.84 19.31 -17.21
CA SER A 146 -24.76 19.33 -16.05
C SER A 146 -24.89 17.98 -15.33
N THR A 147 -23.91 17.09 -15.48
CA THR A 147 -23.91 15.74 -14.88
C THR A 147 -23.23 15.69 -13.51
N GLY A 148 -22.71 16.83 -13.02
CA GLY A 148 -21.94 16.95 -11.77
C GLY A 148 -22.69 17.52 -10.56
N LEU A 149 -23.94 17.98 -10.69
CA LEU A 149 -24.71 18.51 -9.56
C LEU A 149 -25.42 17.37 -8.80
N PHE A 150 -24.65 16.55 -8.10
CA PHE A 150 -25.23 15.86 -6.94
C PHE A 150 -25.48 16.91 -5.86
N ARG A 151 -26.73 17.36 -5.77
CA ARG A 151 -27.25 18.18 -4.67
C ARG A 151 -27.12 17.36 -3.39
N VAL A 152 -25.99 17.50 -2.69
CA VAL A 152 -25.84 17.02 -1.31
C VAL A 152 -26.78 17.86 -0.45
N TYR A 153 -28.08 17.54 -0.43
CA TYR A 153 -28.87 17.90 0.73
C TYR A 153 -28.53 16.92 1.83
N GLY A 154 -27.95 17.48 2.89
CA GLY A 154 -27.67 16.77 4.12
C GLY A 154 -28.92 16.06 4.62
N GLY A 155 -28.80 14.74 4.77
CA GLY A 155 -29.68 13.94 5.60
C GLY A 155 -29.42 14.26 7.07
N GLY A 156 -29.80 15.46 7.49
CA GLY A 156 -29.97 15.80 8.90
C GLY A 156 -31.29 15.18 9.37
N CYS A 157 -31.28 13.89 9.71
CA CYS A 157 -32.34 13.33 10.54
C CYS A 157 -32.12 13.81 11.99
N GLY A 158 -32.50 15.06 12.22
CA GLY A 158 -32.50 15.72 13.52
C GLY A 158 -33.76 16.55 13.66
N GLN A 159 -34.91 15.90 13.50
CA GLN A 159 -36.20 16.53 13.80
C GLN A 159 -36.63 16.07 15.20
N PRO A 160 -36.63 16.96 16.21
CA PRO A 160 -37.11 16.61 17.54
C PRO A 160 -38.62 16.37 17.47
N CYS A 161 -39.06 15.24 18.03
CA CYS A 161 -40.46 14.91 18.20
C CYS A 161 -41.12 15.95 19.12
N ILE A 162 -41.75 16.97 18.54
CA ILE A 162 -42.62 17.88 19.29
C ILE A 162 -43.90 17.12 19.61
N ARG A 163 -44.01 16.74 20.88
CA ARG A 163 -45.21 16.18 21.51
C ARG A 163 -46.15 17.33 21.82
N SER A 164 -47.20 17.52 21.03
CA SER A 164 -48.33 18.37 21.40
C SER A 164 -49.62 17.84 20.79
N GLY A 165 -50.59 17.56 21.65
CA GLY A 165 -51.91 17.07 21.25
C GLY A 165 -52.74 16.63 22.45
N SER A 166 -53.14 17.61 23.27
CA SER A 166 -54.21 17.47 24.25
C SER A 166 -55.56 17.18 23.57
N SER A 167 -56.43 16.48 24.29
CA SER A 167 -57.84 16.14 23.98
C SER A 167 -58.69 17.32 23.49
N PRO A 168 -59.87 17.06 22.89
CA PRO A 168 -61.09 17.02 23.71
C PRO A 168 -62.10 15.91 23.30
N GLY A 169 -63.01 15.62 24.23
CA GLY A 169 -63.98 14.52 24.15
C GLY A 169 -65.29 14.82 23.43
N ALA A 170 -66.12 13.77 23.44
CA ALA A 170 -67.57 13.72 23.36
C ALA A 170 -68.00 12.40 24.00
#